data_AF-A0A925XZ33-F1
#
_entry.id   AF-A0A925XZ33-F1
#
_cell.length_a   1.000
_cell.length_b   1.000
_cell.length_c   1.000
_cell.angle_alpha   90.00
_cell.angle_beta   90.00
_cell.angle_gamma   90.00
#
_symmetry.space_group_name_H-M   'P 1'
#
loop_
_entity.id
_entity.type
_entity.pdbx_description
1 polymer ?
#
loop_
_entity_poly.entity_id
_entity_poly.type
_entity_poly.pdbx_seq_one_letter_code
_entity_poly.pdbx_strand_id
1 'polypeptide(L)'
;MIETTPRLVQHLGQCLQGAEPFLCAIDTEADSLHRYRESLCLIQFAVRGDSVLIDPLAIEDLSPLGNFLLGATVWMHGADYDMTMFK
;
A
#
# COMPACT_ATOMS: atom_id res chain seq x y z
N MET A 1 -4.97 10.94 2.08
CA MET A 1 -4.03 10.40 3.06
C MET A 1 -4.78 9.52 4.05
N ILE A 2 -4.34 8.27 4.22
CA ILE A 2 -4.90 7.25 5.10
C ILE A 2 -3.85 7.03 6.20
N GLU A 3 -4.23 7.28 7.44
CA GLU A 3 -3.32 7.27 8.60
C GLU A 3 -3.81 6.33 9.70
N THR A 4 -4.97 5.68 9.50
CA THR A 4 -5.59 4.79 10.50
C THR A 4 -6.11 3.51 9.88
N THR A 5 -6.04 2.41 10.64
CA THR A 5 -6.52 1.08 10.20
C THR A 5 -8.00 1.08 9.78
N PRO A 6 -8.95 1.73 10.51
CA PRO A 6 -10.35 1.73 10.09
C PRO A 6 -10.56 2.42 8.74
N ARG A 7 -9.81 3.50 8.47
CA ARG A 7 -9.89 4.23 7.21
C ARG A 7 -9.30 3.42 6.06
N LEU A 8 -8.23 2.66 6.32
CA LEU A 8 -7.65 1.71 5.38
C LEU A 8 -8.67 0.63 4.99
N VAL A 9 -9.28 -0.04 5.99
CA VAL A 9 -10.29 -1.09 5.75
C VAL A 9 -11.49 -0.55 4.98
N GLN A 10 -11.98 0.64 5.34
CA GLN A 10 -13.08 1.28 4.62
C GLN A 10 -12.73 1.52 3.15
N HIS A 11 -11.54 2.05 2.88
CA HIS A 11 -11.10 2.32 1.50
C HIS A 11 -10.96 1.03 0.69
N LEU A 12 -10.28 0.02 1.24
CA LEU A 12 -10.12 -1.28 0.56
C LEU A 12 -11.48 -1.95 0.30
N GLY A 13 -12.42 -1.87 1.25
CA GLY A 13 -13.78 -2.37 1.10
C GLY A 13 -14.54 -1.69 -0.04
N GLN A 14 -14.34 -0.39 -0.28
CA GLN A 14 -14.90 0.32 -1.43
C GLN A 14 -14.28 -0.15 -2.75
N CYS A 15 -12.98 -0.43 -2.76
CA CYS A 15 -12.26 -0.90 -3.94
C CYS A 15 -12.72 -2.30 -4.39
N LEU A 16 -13.10 -3.15 -3.43
CA LEU A 16 -13.60 -4.51 -3.66
C LEU A 16 -15.03 -4.57 -4.22
N GLN A 17 -15.79 -3.48 -4.24
CA GLN A 17 -17.18 -3.48 -4.76
C GLN A 17 -17.27 -3.53 -6.30
N GLY A 18 -16.12 -3.62 -7.00
CA GLY A 18 -16.03 -3.68 -8.45
C GLY A 18 -15.91 -5.09 -9.04
N ALA A 19 -15.97 -5.19 -10.37
CA ALA A 19 -15.74 -6.45 -11.10
C ALA A 19 -14.26 -6.87 -11.09
N GLU A 20 -14.03 -8.16 -10.88
CA GLU A 20 -12.74 -8.86 -10.97
C GLU A 20 -12.21 -8.92 -12.42
N PRO A 21 -10.87 -8.97 -12.65
CA PRO A 21 -9.80 -9.02 -11.65
C PRO A 21 -9.49 -7.65 -11.03
N PHE A 22 -9.23 -7.62 -9.73
CA PHE A 22 -8.76 -6.40 -9.04
C PHE A 22 -7.35 -6.02 -9.49
N LEU A 23 -7.22 -4.92 -10.23
CA LEU A 23 -5.95 -4.34 -10.63
C LEU A 23 -5.64 -3.11 -9.78
N CYS A 24 -4.47 -3.09 -9.15
CA CYS A 24 -3.96 -1.94 -8.40
C CYS A 24 -2.51 -1.64 -8.78
N ALA A 25 -2.08 -0.40 -8.55
CA ALA A 25 -0.69 0.02 -8.66
C ALA A 25 -0.17 0.45 -7.29
N ILE A 26 1.06 0.06 -6.99
CA ILE A 26 1.77 0.41 -5.76
C ILE A 26 3.14 0.99 -6.10
N ASP A 27 3.47 2.04 -5.38
CA ASP A 27 4.82 2.57 -5.28
C ASP A 27 5.11 2.86 -3.80
N THR A 28 6.39 2.88 -3.41
CA THR A 28 6.76 3.15 -2.03
C THR A 28 7.86 4.20 -1.92
N GLU A 29 7.78 5.00 -0.85
CA GLU A 29 8.86 5.91 -0.47
C GLU A 29 9.52 5.36 0.79
N ALA A 30 10.85 5.25 0.76
CA ALA A 30 11.65 4.85 1.90
C ALA A 30 12.74 5.88 2.19
N ASP A 31 13.00 6.15 3.47
CA ASP A 31 14.08 7.03 3.90
C ASP A 31 15.21 6.23 4.54
N SER A 32 16.43 6.49 4.06
CA SER A 32 17.69 5.91 4.55
C SER A 32 18.63 6.94 5.20
N LEU A 33 18.32 8.24 5.10
CA LEU A 33 19.26 9.32 5.47
C LEU A 33 19.51 9.43 7.00
N HIS A 34 18.58 8.90 7.83
CA HIS A 34 18.65 9.01 9.29
C HIS A 34 18.31 7.73 10.06
N ARG A 35 18.21 6.56 9.40
CA ARG A 35 17.94 5.28 10.08
C ARG A 35 18.90 4.17 9.61
N TYR A 36 19.48 3.46 10.57
CA TYR A 36 20.36 2.30 10.32
C TYR A 36 19.63 1.14 9.61
N ARG A 37 18.30 1.10 9.70
CA ARG A 37 17.42 0.29 8.85
C ARG A 37 16.49 1.21 8.08
N GLU A 38 16.44 1.04 6.77
CA GLU A 38 15.47 1.67 5.90
C GLU A 38 14.06 1.39 6.43
N SER A 39 13.25 2.44 6.47
CA SER A 39 11.87 2.35 6.93
C SER A 39 10.96 2.84 5.82
N LEU A 40 9.90 2.08 5.56
CA LEU A 40 8.83 2.48 4.67
C LEU A 40 8.18 3.75 5.24
N CYS A 41 8.25 4.85 4.51
CA CYS A 41 7.74 6.15 4.95
C CYS A 41 6.39 6.47 4.35
N LEU A 42 6.13 5.99 3.13
CA LEU A 42 4.86 6.21 2.45
C LEU A 42 4.58 5.05 1.49
N ILE A 43 3.29 4.75 1.32
CA ILE A 43 2.82 3.85 0.26
C ILE A 43 1.86 4.66 -0.61
N GLN A 44 2.18 4.76 -1.90
CA GLN A 44 1.29 5.30 -2.92
C GLN A 44 0.46 4.15 -3.48
N PHE A 45 -0.86 4.22 -3.32
CA PHE A 45 -1.78 3.18 -3.76
C PHE A 45 -2.78 3.76 -4.76
N ALA A 46 -2.90 3.11 -5.92
CA ALA A 46 -3.86 3.51 -6.94
C ALA A 46 -4.69 2.32 -7.42
N VAL A 47 -5.99 2.54 -7.58
CA VAL A 47 -6.96 1.52 -8.00
C VAL A 47 -8.12 2.18 -8.72
N ARG A 48 -8.49 1.63 -9.90
CA ARG A 48 -9.67 2.08 -10.68
C ARG A 48 -9.76 3.61 -10.91
N GLY A 49 -8.62 4.30 -11.02
CA GLY A 49 -8.54 5.74 -11.24
C GLY A 49 -8.63 6.59 -9.97
N ASP A 50 -8.73 5.98 -8.80
CA ASP A 50 -8.56 6.63 -7.50
C ASP A 50 -7.14 6.39 -6.97
N SER A 51 -6.55 7.42 -6.36
CA SER A 51 -5.18 7.38 -5.85
C SER A 51 -5.13 7.93 -4.44
N VAL A 52 -4.58 7.16 -3.53
CA VAL A 52 -4.45 7.51 -2.12
C VAL A 52 -3.01 7.34 -1.64
N LEU A 53 -2.65 8.18 -0.67
CA LEU A 53 -1.42 8.02 0.10
C LEU A 53 -1.75 7.30 1.40
N ILE A 54 -1.03 6.25 1.71
CA ILE A 54 -1.13 5.47 2.95
C ILE A 54 0.13 5.75 3.74
N ASP A 55 -0.04 6.18 5.00
CA ASP A 55 1.06 6.42 5.92
C ASP A 55 1.31 5.15 6.77
N PRO A 56 2.33 4.34 6.45
CA PRO A 56 2.64 3.13 7.20
C PRO A 56 3.22 3.41 8.58
N LEU A 57 3.68 4.63 8.88
CA LEU A 57 4.23 5.01 10.18
C LEU A 57 3.12 5.37 11.18
N ALA A 58 1.99 5.89 10.70
CA ALA A 58 0.83 6.24 11.52
C ALA A 58 -0.14 5.06 11.74
N ILE A 59 -0.15 4.08 10.83
CA ILE A 59 -1.07 2.93 10.89
C ILE A 59 -0.49 1.81 11.78
N GLU A 60 -1.26 1.40 12.79
CA GLU A 60 -0.86 0.32 13.72
C GLU A 60 -0.89 -1.08 13.08
N ASP A 61 -1.82 -1.32 12.15
CA ASP A 61 -1.98 -2.62 11.46
C ASP A 61 -2.22 -2.45 9.96
N LEU A 62 -1.26 -2.90 9.16
CA LEU A 62 -1.28 -2.93 7.70
C LEU A 62 -1.73 -4.28 7.12
N SER A 63 -2.03 -5.28 7.96
CA SER A 63 -2.50 -6.60 7.52
C SER A 63 -3.69 -6.54 6.54
N PRO A 64 -4.66 -5.61 6.66
CA PRO A 64 -5.73 -5.46 5.67
C PRO A 64 -5.22 -5.16 4.25
N LEU A 65 -4.17 -4.35 4.12
CA LEU A 65 -3.55 -4.06 2.82
C LEU A 65 -2.91 -5.32 2.25
N GLY A 66 -2.13 -6.05 3.05
CA GLY A 66 -1.52 -7.32 2.62
C GLY A 66 -2.55 -8.34 2.12
N ASN A 67 -3.66 -8.51 2.85
CA ASN A 67 -4.75 -9.41 2.45
C ASN A 67 -5.41 -8.99 1.13
N PHE A 68 -5.57 -7.69 0.89
CA PHE A 68 -6.08 -7.18 -0.38
C PHE A 68 -5.12 -7.52 -1.54
N LEU A 69 -3.81 -7.35 -1.34
CA LEU A 69 -2.81 -7.58 -2.38
C LEU A 69 -2.68 -9.06 -2.76
N LEU A 70 -2.94 -9.99 -1.84
CA LEU A 70 -2.97 -11.43 -2.16
C LEU A 70 -4.06 -11.81 -3.18
N GLY A 71 -5.14 -11.03 -3.26
CA GLY A 71 -6.24 -11.23 -4.20
C GLY A 71 -6.18 -10.33 -5.44
N ALA A 72 -5.22 -9.39 -5.51
CA ALA A 72 -5.14 -8.40 -6.56
C ALA A 72 -3.97 -8.66 -7.51
N THR A 73 -4.12 -8.26 -8.77
CA THR A 73 -2.97 -8.03 -9.65
C THR A 73 -2.34 -6.70 -9.27
N VAL A 74 -1.08 -6.74 -8.84
CA VAL A 74 -0.33 -5.56 -8.40
C VAL A 74 0.65 -5.13 -9.49
N TRP A 75 0.55 -3.87 -9.93
CA TRP A 75 1.50 -3.23 -10.83
C TRP A 75 2.47 -2.37 -10.03
N MET A 76 3.76 -2.57 -10.27
CA MET A 76 4.83 -1.78 -9.69
C MET A 76 5.86 -1.51 -10.78
N HIS A 77 6.58 -0.39 -10.67
CA HIS A 77 7.63 -0.03 -11.61
C HIS A 77 8.97 0.04 -10.89
N GLY A 78 9.95 -0.78 -11.28
CA GLY A 78 11.28 -0.78 -10.64
C GLY A 78 11.28 -1.34 -9.21
N ALA A 79 10.41 -2.31 -8.92
CA ALA A 79 10.10 -2.78 -7.56
C ALA A 79 11.16 -3.67 -6.88
N ASP A 80 12.36 -3.79 -7.47
CA ASP A 80 13.40 -4.70 -6.95
C ASP A 80 13.73 -4.41 -5.48
N TYR A 81 13.69 -3.12 -5.11
CA TYR A 81 13.99 -2.64 -3.78
C TYR A 81 12.77 -2.68 -2.85
N ASP A 82 11.59 -2.27 -3.32
CA ASP A 82 10.31 -2.34 -2.60
C ASP A 82 10.01 -3.75 -2.09
N MET A 83 10.26 -4.77 -2.92
CA MET A 83 10.03 -6.17 -2.59
C MET A 83 10.88 -6.65 -1.40
N THR A 84 12.01 -6.00 -1.12
CA THR A 84 12.83 -6.33 0.06
C THR A 84 12.26 -5.75 1.37
N MET A 85 11.42 -4.72 1.26
CA MET A 85 10.77 -4.02 2.37
C MET A 85 9.42 -4.64 2.76
N PHE A 86 8.71 -5.27 1.82
CA PHE A 86 7.48 -6.03 2.07
C PHE A 86 7.77 -7.40 2.73
N LYS A 87 8.28 -7.40 3.97
CA LYS A 87 8.51 -8.60 4.79
C LYS A 87 7.43 -8.84 5.83
#